data_AF-A0A436CJ99-F1
#
_entry.id   AF-A0A436CJ99-F1
#
_cell.length_a   1.000
_cell.length_b   1.000
_cell.length_c   1.000
_cell.angle_alpha   90.00
_cell.angle_beta   90.00
_cell.angle_gamma   90.00
#
_symmetry.space_group_name_H-M   'P 1'
#
loop_
_entity.id
_entity.type
_entity.pdbx_description
1 polymer ?
#
loop_
_entity_poly.entity_id
_entity_poly.type
_entity_poly.pdbx_seq_one_letter_code
_entity_poly.pdbx_strand_id
1 'polypeptide(L)'
;MALPDGSYERLRAAGCAGEVAYVQACLRLFFAGPGAGDVSMRHLDGEKIAEIARLNKVAVFVLKALSRAPALQRPTKLFQWLDTYRRKTVSMNASCIMDSMAIQDVLRASEIDFVFLKGPFQQQLLYDDHFMKPSGDVDILVSPLGFFRARDALRKIGYEVSGKSSSVWWVRFLGEQHMTRDDGPR
;
A
#
# COMPACT_ATOMS: atom_id res chain seq x y z
N MET A 1 -7.10 -0.21 -5.40
CA MET A 1 -8.41 -0.87 -5.26
C MET A 1 -9.35 0.13 -4.61
N ALA A 2 -10.31 0.67 -5.37
CA ALA A 2 -11.31 1.59 -4.83
C ALA A 2 -12.14 0.87 -3.74
N LEU A 3 -12.48 1.58 -2.67
CA LEU A 3 -13.39 1.05 -1.67
C LEU A 3 -14.82 1.14 -2.23
N PRO A 4 -15.61 0.06 -2.20
CA PRO A 4 -17.05 0.20 -2.41
C PRO A 4 -17.61 1.12 -1.33
N ASP A 5 -18.45 2.07 -1.72
CA ASP A 5 -19.10 2.98 -0.79
C ASP A 5 -19.83 2.20 0.34
N GLY A 6 -19.73 2.72 1.55
CA GLY A 6 -20.34 2.16 2.76
C GLY A 6 -19.70 0.90 3.36
N SER A 7 -18.50 0.49 2.91
CA SER A 7 -17.79 -0.67 3.51
C SER A 7 -17.57 -0.53 5.02
N TYR A 8 -17.18 0.65 5.49
CA TYR A 8 -17.00 0.91 6.93
C TYR A 8 -18.32 0.94 7.69
N GLU A 9 -19.39 1.44 7.09
CA GLU A 9 -20.71 1.52 7.71
C GLU A 9 -21.32 0.13 7.90
N ARG A 10 -21.18 -0.74 6.89
CA ARG A 10 -21.60 -2.16 6.98
C ARG A 10 -20.88 -2.88 8.11
N LEU A 11 -19.56 -2.73 8.22
CA LEU A 11 -18.79 -3.36 9.30
C LEU A 11 -19.14 -2.79 10.68
N ARG A 12 -19.38 -1.48 10.78
CA ARG A 12 -19.80 -0.85 12.04
C ARG A 12 -21.17 -1.36 12.48
N ALA A 13 -22.11 -1.47 11.55
CA ALA A 13 -23.46 -1.99 11.83
C ALA A 13 -23.45 -3.48 12.22
N ALA A 14 -22.50 -4.26 11.69
CA ALA A 14 -22.43 -5.70 11.90
C ALA A 14 -21.78 -6.15 13.23
N GLY A 15 -21.38 -5.22 14.11
CA GLY A 15 -20.83 -5.52 15.43
C GLY A 15 -19.57 -6.41 15.39
N CYS A 16 -18.47 -5.93 14.80
CA CYS A 16 -17.27 -6.71 14.50
C CYS A 16 -16.15 -6.65 15.56
N ALA A 17 -16.49 -6.51 16.85
CA ALA A 17 -15.48 -6.32 17.91
C ALA A 17 -14.51 -7.50 18.03
N GLY A 18 -15.01 -8.74 17.88
CA GLY A 18 -14.19 -9.95 17.92
C GLY A 18 -13.22 -10.04 16.74
N GLU A 19 -13.69 -9.74 15.53
CA GLU A 19 -12.87 -9.75 14.32
C GLU A 19 -11.81 -8.64 14.33
N VAL A 20 -12.14 -7.46 14.86
CA VAL A 20 -11.17 -6.38 15.09
C VAL A 20 -10.10 -6.83 16.09
N ALA A 21 -10.51 -7.41 17.23
CA ALA A 21 -9.59 -7.92 18.24
C ALA A 21 -8.66 -9.01 17.67
N TYR A 22 -9.19 -9.85 16.79
CA TYR A 22 -8.43 -10.88 16.08
C TYR A 22 -7.38 -10.27 15.13
N VAL A 23 -7.75 -9.31 14.30
CA VAL A 23 -6.80 -8.61 13.41
C VAL A 23 -5.71 -7.92 14.23
N GLN A 24 -6.06 -7.27 15.33
CA GLN A 24 -5.09 -6.68 16.27
C GLN A 24 -4.15 -7.74 16.86
N ALA A 25 -4.67 -8.91 17.23
CA ALA A 25 -3.86 -9.99 17.76
C ALA A 25 -2.86 -10.51 16.71
N CYS A 26 -3.28 -10.68 15.45
CA CYS A 26 -2.36 -11.00 14.34
C CYS A 26 -1.29 -9.92 14.13
N LEU A 27 -1.63 -8.64 14.28
CA LEU A 27 -0.64 -7.55 14.21
C LEU A 27 0.36 -7.62 15.37
N ARG A 28 -0.11 -7.85 16.60
CA ARG A 28 0.77 -8.05 17.77
C ARG A 28 1.71 -9.22 17.54
N LEU A 29 1.19 -10.36 17.06
CA LEU A 29 2.01 -11.51 16.67
C LEU A 29 3.10 -11.14 15.68
N PHE A 30 2.74 -10.40 14.62
CA PHE A 30 3.69 -10.01 13.60
C PHE A 30 4.84 -9.17 14.18
N PHE A 31 4.53 -8.11 14.94
CA PHE A 31 5.50 -7.15 15.46
C PHE A 31 6.27 -7.63 16.71
N ALA A 32 5.70 -8.49 17.54
CA ALA A 32 6.33 -8.94 18.79
C ALA A 32 7.33 -10.10 18.63
N GLY A 33 7.47 -10.67 17.42
CA GLY A 33 8.39 -11.78 17.14
C GLY A 33 7.87 -13.18 17.53
N PRO A 34 8.71 -14.24 17.44
CA PRO A 34 8.33 -15.61 17.78
C PRO A 34 8.10 -15.74 19.30
N GLY A 35 6.90 -16.19 19.72
CA GLY A 35 6.55 -16.40 21.13
C GLY A 35 5.35 -15.59 21.62
N ALA A 36 4.85 -14.65 20.83
CA ALA A 36 3.53 -14.07 21.05
C ALA A 36 2.47 -15.18 20.87
N GLY A 37 1.52 -15.28 21.81
CA GLY A 37 0.63 -16.44 21.98
C GLY A 37 -0.28 -16.79 20.79
N ASP A 38 -1.00 -17.90 20.91
CA ASP A 38 -1.89 -18.38 19.86
C ASP A 38 -3.10 -17.46 19.65
N VAL A 39 -3.54 -17.32 18.40
CA VAL A 39 -4.65 -16.45 18.00
C VAL A 39 -5.77 -17.31 17.43
N SER A 40 -6.82 -17.52 18.25
CA SER A 40 -7.92 -18.42 17.92
C SER A 40 -9.03 -17.73 17.13
N MET A 41 -9.47 -18.39 16.07
CA MET A 41 -10.59 -17.97 15.21
C MET A 41 -11.97 -18.42 15.69
N ARG A 42 -12.08 -19.09 16.85
CA ARG A 42 -13.33 -19.74 17.26
C ARG A 42 -14.47 -18.72 17.29
N HIS A 43 -15.51 -19.01 16.51
CA HIS A 43 -16.74 -18.20 16.36
C HIS A 43 -16.59 -16.83 15.65
N LEU A 44 -15.50 -16.61 14.91
CA LEU A 44 -15.29 -15.37 14.14
C LEU A 44 -15.61 -15.54 12.65
N ASP A 45 -16.07 -14.45 12.04
CA ASP A 45 -16.37 -14.39 10.61
C ASP A 45 -15.11 -14.05 9.79
N GLY A 46 -14.65 -15.02 8.99
CA GLY A 46 -13.49 -14.86 8.12
C GLY A 46 -13.67 -13.78 7.03
N GLU A 47 -14.88 -13.53 6.55
CA GLU A 47 -15.14 -12.50 5.54
C GLU A 47 -15.00 -11.10 6.14
N LYS A 48 -15.55 -10.89 7.34
CA LYS A 48 -15.36 -9.64 8.09
C LYS A 48 -13.90 -9.40 8.42
N ILE A 49 -13.14 -10.42 8.82
CA ILE A 49 -11.69 -10.30 9.06
C ILE A 49 -10.96 -9.88 7.79
N ALA A 50 -11.26 -10.53 6.66
CA ALA A 50 -10.69 -10.16 5.37
C ALA A 50 -11.01 -8.70 5.02
N GLU A 51 -12.24 -8.24 5.23
CA GLU A 51 -12.65 -6.88 4.94
C GLU A 51 -11.98 -5.85 5.86
N ILE A 52 -11.92 -6.11 7.18
CA ILE A 52 -11.21 -5.28 8.15
C ILE A 52 -9.73 -5.17 7.76
N ALA A 53 -9.09 -6.29 7.44
CA ALA A 53 -7.68 -6.32 7.05
C ALA A 53 -7.43 -5.59 5.72
N ARG A 54 -8.36 -5.70 4.76
CA ARG A 54 -8.33 -4.99 3.48
C ARG A 54 -8.41 -3.47 3.65
N LEU A 55 -9.43 -3.02 4.38
CA LEU A 55 -9.75 -1.60 4.58
C LEU A 55 -8.60 -0.86 5.27
N ASN A 56 -7.98 -1.52 6.25
CA ASN A 56 -6.83 -0.98 6.98
C ASN A 56 -5.48 -1.23 6.29
N LYS A 57 -5.47 -1.88 5.12
CA LYS A 57 -4.26 -2.24 4.37
C LYS A 57 -3.26 -3.04 5.24
N VAL A 58 -3.76 -4.03 5.97
CA VAL A 58 -2.97 -4.91 6.86
C VAL A 58 -3.11 -6.40 6.55
N ALA A 59 -3.77 -6.77 5.45
CA ALA A 59 -3.99 -8.17 5.07
C ALA A 59 -2.71 -9.01 4.95
N VAL A 60 -1.60 -8.46 4.43
CA VAL A 60 -0.34 -9.21 4.34
C VAL A 60 0.27 -9.49 5.72
N PHE A 61 0.07 -8.60 6.70
CA PHE A 61 0.49 -8.84 8.09
C PHE A 61 -0.29 -10.00 8.70
N VAL A 62 -1.62 -10.01 8.49
CA VAL A 62 -2.48 -11.10 8.95
C VAL A 62 -2.06 -12.42 8.28
N LEU A 63 -1.81 -12.42 6.97
CA LEU A 63 -1.32 -13.60 6.25
C LEU A 63 -0.03 -14.14 6.89
N LYS A 64 0.98 -13.30 7.06
CA LYS A 64 2.27 -13.69 7.62
C LYS A 64 2.15 -14.20 9.05
N ALA A 65 1.26 -13.62 9.87
CA ALA A 65 0.98 -14.14 11.20
C ALA A 65 0.39 -15.56 11.14
N LEU A 66 -0.62 -15.79 10.28
CA LEU A 66 -1.24 -17.11 10.10
C LEU A 66 -0.30 -18.15 9.50
N SER A 67 0.64 -17.72 8.65
CA SER A 67 1.66 -18.60 8.08
C SER A 67 2.59 -19.21 9.14
N ARG A 68 2.65 -18.65 10.36
CA ARG A 68 3.42 -19.24 11.48
C ARG A 68 2.72 -20.45 12.11
N ALA A 69 1.39 -20.54 12.02
CA ALA A 69 0.63 -21.67 12.53
C ALA A 69 0.79 -22.91 11.61
N PRO A 70 0.68 -24.15 12.13
CA PRO A 70 0.64 -25.37 11.33
C PRO A 70 -0.48 -25.32 10.28
N ALA A 71 -0.24 -25.87 9.08
CA ALA A 71 -1.17 -25.78 7.94
C ALA A 71 -2.59 -26.27 8.27
N LEU A 72 -2.71 -27.35 9.05
CA LEU A 72 -3.99 -27.95 9.46
C LEU A 72 -4.83 -27.05 10.39
N GLN A 73 -4.21 -26.04 11.01
CA GLN A 73 -4.87 -25.11 11.93
C GLN A 73 -5.26 -23.78 11.26
N ARG A 74 -4.88 -23.58 9.98
CA ARG A 74 -5.14 -22.33 9.26
C ARG A 74 -6.57 -22.31 8.72
N PRO A 75 -7.33 -21.21 8.88
CA PRO A 75 -8.64 -21.08 8.25
C PRO A 75 -8.51 -20.98 6.72
N THR A 76 -8.82 -22.06 6.00
CA THR A 76 -8.53 -22.22 4.56
C THR A 76 -9.05 -21.08 3.69
N LYS A 77 -10.34 -20.73 3.82
CA LYS A 77 -10.98 -19.68 2.99
C LYS A 77 -10.33 -18.31 3.20
N LEU A 78 -10.14 -17.91 4.46
CA LEU A 78 -9.47 -16.65 4.79
C LEU A 78 -8.03 -16.63 4.28
N PHE A 79 -7.28 -17.71 4.49
CA PHE A 79 -5.89 -17.80 4.05
C PHE A 79 -5.75 -17.66 2.52
N GLN A 80 -6.60 -18.32 1.74
CA GLN A 80 -6.63 -18.21 0.27
C GLN A 80 -6.98 -16.79 -0.19
N TRP A 81 -7.93 -16.14 0.49
CA TRP A 81 -8.29 -14.76 0.21
C TRP A 81 -7.11 -13.81 0.47
N LEU A 82 -6.43 -13.97 1.61
CA LEU A 82 -5.27 -13.18 2.00
C LEU A 82 -4.08 -13.36 1.04
N ASP A 83 -3.81 -14.59 0.57
CA ASP A 83 -2.77 -14.83 -0.44
C ASP A 83 -3.12 -14.20 -1.80
N THR A 84 -4.40 -14.21 -2.19
CA THR A 84 -4.86 -13.49 -3.38
C THR A 84 -4.66 -11.98 -3.24
N TYR A 85 -4.92 -11.41 -2.06
CA TYR A 85 -4.61 -10.01 -1.77
C TYR A 85 -3.09 -9.73 -1.83
N ARG A 86 -2.26 -10.63 -1.28
CA ARG A 86 -0.79 -10.51 -1.34
C ARG A 86 -0.30 -10.49 -2.78
N ARG A 87 -0.79 -11.39 -3.65
CA ARG A 87 -0.41 -11.40 -5.08
C ARG A 87 -0.76 -10.09 -5.79
N LYS A 88 -1.93 -9.51 -5.51
CA LYS A 88 -2.31 -8.18 -6.02
C LYS A 88 -1.37 -7.09 -5.49
N THR A 89 -0.99 -7.16 -4.22
CA THR A 89 -0.05 -6.21 -3.60
C THR A 89 1.33 -6.29 -4.25
N VAL A 90 1.83 -7.50 -4.52
CA VAL A 90 3.09 -7.72 -5.26
C VAL A 90 3.04 -7.06 -6.63
N SER A 91 1.99 -7.32 -7.41
CA SER A 91 1.83 -6.72 -8.75
C SER A 91 1.80 -5.19 -8.71
N MET A 92 1.02 -4.60 -7.80
CA MET A 92 0.93 -3.15 -7.66
C MET A 92 2.29 -2.54 -7.27
N ASN A 93 2.94 -3.09 -6.25
CA ASN A 93 4.19 -2.55 -5.75
C ASN A 93 5.34 -2.76 -6.74
N ALA A 94 5.35 -3.86 -7.51
CA ALA A 94 6.32 -4.06 -8.59
C ALA A 94 6.22 -2.96 -9.65
N SER A 95 4.99 -2.57 -10.03
CA SER A 95 4.77 -1.40 -10.91
C SER A 95 5.37 -0.13 -10.31
N CYS A 96 5.08 0.17 -9.04
CA CYS A 96 5.63 1.34 -8.37
C CYS A 96 7.17 1.31 -8.25
N ILE A 97 7.78 0.14 -8.07
CA ILE A 97 9.25 0.00 -8.05
C ILE A 97 9.84 0.36 -9.42
N MET A 98 9.26 -0.17 -10.51
CA MET A 98 9.71 0.15 -11.86
C MET A 98 9.57 1.65 -12.18
N ASP A 99 8.43 2.26 -11.81
CA ASP A 99 8.22 3.70 -11.96
C ASP A 99 9.25 4.50 -11.14
N SER A 100 9.49 4.08 -9.91
CA SER A 100 10.48 4.74 -9.05
C SER A 100 11.89 4.67 -9.62
N MET A 101 12.28 3.54 -10.25
CA MET A 101 13.58 3.44 -10.93
C MET A 101 13.67 4.42 -12.11
N ALA A 102 12.64 4.47 -12.96
CA ALA A 102 12.62 5.41 -14.10
C ALA A 102 12.65 6.88 -13.64
N ILE A 103 11.91 7.20 -12.58
CA ILE A 103 11.90 8.53 -11.94
C ILE A 103 13.29 8.86 -11.39
N GLN A 104 13.92 7.92 -10.68
CA GLN A 104 15.25 8.11 -10.14
C GLN A 104 16.27 8.42 -11.24
N ASP A 105 16.25 7.66 -12.32
CA ASP A 105 17.21 7.82 -13.41
C ASP A 105 17.07 9.20 -14.08
N VAL A 106 15.85 9.65 -14.37
CA VAL A 106 15.64 10.94 -15.04
C VAL A 106 15.95 12.14 -14.13
N LEU A 107 15.64 12.04 -12.83
CA LEU A 107 15.92 13.12 -11.88
C LEU A 107 17.42 13.22 -11.55
N ARG A 108 18.10 12.08 -11.40
CA ARG A 108 19.56 12.05 -11.23
C ARG A 108 20.28 12.59 -12.47
N ALA A 109 19.87 12.17 -13.66
CA ALA A 109 20.43 12.69 -14.92
C ALA A 109 20.17 14.19 -15.12
N SER A 110 19.16 14.75 -14.46
CA SER A 110 18.83 16.18 -14.48
C SER A 110 19.43 16.97 -13.31
N GLU A 111 20.24 16.32 -12.46
CA GLU A 111 20.84 16.89 -11.25
C GLU A 111 19.79 17.52 -10.32
N ILE A 112 18.71 16.78 -10.08
CA ILE A 112 17.61 17.19 -9.20
C ILE A 112 17.64 16.31 -7.96
N ASP A 113 17.90 16.93 -6.81
CA ASP A 113 17.78 16.27 -5.52
C ASP A 113 16.31 15.95 -5.22
N PHE A 114 16.07 14.71 -4.79
CA PHE A 114 14.74 14.24 -4.44
C PHE A 114 14.78 13.14 -3.37
N VAL A 115 13.64 12.90 -2.72
CA VAL A 115 13.44 11.82 -1.76
C VAL A 115 12.12 11.10 -2.07
N PHE A 116 12.12 9.77 -2.07
CA PHE A 116 10.88 9.00 -2.09
C PHE A 116 10.20 9.10 -0.72
N LEU A 117 8.98 9.64 -0.67
CA LEU A 117 8.26 9.92 0.58
C LEU A 117 7.54 8.69 1.13
N LYS A 118 6.99 7.85 0.25
CA LYS A 118 6.23 6.65 0.61
C LYS A 118 6.47 5.50 -0.37
N GLY A 119 5.83 4.37 -0.11
CA GLY A 119 5.75 3.27 -1.08
C GLY A 119 6.68 2.09 -0.77
N PRO A 120 7.00 1.24 -1.77
CA PRO A 120 7.68 -0.03 -1.55
C PRO A 120 9.07 0.08 -0.90
N PHE A 121 9.84 1.13 -1.20
CA PHE A 121 11.16 1.33 -0.58
C PHE A 121 11.06 1.68 0.90
N GLN A 122 10.08 2.49 1.31
CA GLN A 122 9.85 2.74 2.73
C GLN A 122 9.38 1.48 3.47
N GLN A 123 8.60 0.62 2.80
CA GLN A 123 8.18 -0.65 3.38
C GLN A 123 9.36 -1.60 3.63
N GLN A 124 10.36 -1.62 2.74
CA GLN A 124 11.59 -2.37 2.99
C GLN A 124 12.31 -1.90 4.25
N LEU A 125 12.40 -0.59 4.47
CA LEU A 125 13.03 -0.04 5.67
C LEU A 125 12.24 -0.37 6.95
N LEU A 126 10.91 -0.36 6.88
CA LEU A 126 10.05 -0.56 8.04
C LEU A 126 9.81 -2.03 8.39
N TYR A 127 9.78 -2.91 7.39
CA TYR A 127 9.28 -4.28 7.54
C TYR A 127 10.19 -5.35 6.91
N ASP A 128 11.33 -4.95 6.33
CA ASP A 128 12.21 -5.83 5.55
C ASP A 128 11.48 -6.55 4.39
N ASP A 129 10.43 -5.92 3.87
CA ASP A 129 9.65 -6.43 2.75
C ASP A 129 8.93 -5.30 2.00
N HIS A 130 9.22 -5.18 0.70
CA HIS A 130 8.59 -4.24 -0.22
C HIS A 130 7.07 -4.42 -0.41
N PHE A 131 6.49 -5.56 -0.03
CA PHE A 131 5.16 -6.03 -0.43
C PHE A 131 4.16 -6.14 0.73
N MET A 132 4.38 -5.43 1.84
CA MET A 132 3.53 -5.49 3.03
C MET A 132 2.20 -4.75 2.90
N LYS A 133 2.18 -3.63 2.17
CA LYS A 133 1.01 -2.78 1.95
C LYS A 133 0.93 -2.42 0.46
N PRO A 134 -0.27 -2.39 -0.15
CA PRO A 134 -0.42 -1.94 -1.52
C PRO A 134 -0.06 -0.46 -1.65
N SER A 135 0.87 -0.18 -2.57
CA SER A 135 1.26 1.15 -3.06
C SER A 135 0.73 1.28 -4.48
N GLY A 136 0.01 2.36 -4.78
CA GLY A 136 -0.62 2.55 -6.10
C GLY A 136 -0.03 3.72 -6.90
N ASP A 137 0.87 4.47 -6.29
CA ASP A 137 1.47 5.71 -6.75
C ASP A 137 2.90 5.81 -6.20
N VAL A 138 3.68 6.71 -6.80
CA VAL A 138 5.03 7.07 -6.34
C VAL A 138 5.01 8.54 -5.96
N ASP A 139 5.45 8.85 -4.74
CA ASP A 139 5.53 10.20 -4.23
C ASP A 139 6.97 10.57 -4.00
N ILE A 140 7.37 11.67 -4.60
CA ILE A 140 8.68 12.27 -4.45
C ILE A 140 8.56 13.65 -3.83
N LEU A 141 9.48 13.97 -2.94
CA LEU A 141 9.73 15.33 -2.49
C LEU A 141 10.93 15.89 -3.24
N VAL A 142 10.80 17.12 -3.71
CA VAL A 142 11.85 17.90 -4.36
C VAL A 142 11.94 19.26 -3.68
N SER A 143 13.07 19.96 -3.85
CA SER A 143 13.16 21.33 -3.37
C SER A 143 12.15 22.23 -4.10
N PRO A 144 11.59 23.27 -3.44
CA PRO A 144 10.69 24.21 -4.10
C PRO A 144 11.32 24.88 -5.33
N LEU A 145 12.64 25.14 -5.30
CA LEU A 145 13.40 25.67 -6.43
C LEU A 145 13.52 24.69 -7.60
N GLY A 146 13.54 23.38 -7.30
CA GLY A 146 13.62 22.30 -8.30
C GLY A 146 12.26 21.84 -8.83
N PHE A 147 11.14 22.30 -8.27
CA PHE A 147 9.81 21.75 -8.54
C PHE A 147 9.45 21.69 -10.03
N PHE A 148 9.57 22.83 -10.74
CA PHE A 148 9.25 22.89 -12.16
C PHE A 148 10.27 22.13 -13.03
N ARG A 149 11.55 22.11 -12.63
CA ARG A 149 12.58 21.30 -13.30
C ARG A 149 12.28 19.81 -13.17
N ALA A 150 11.81 19.37 -12.00
CA ALA A 150 11.43 17.98 -11.74
C ALA A 150 10.23 17.59 -12.60
N ARG A 151 9.18 18.42 -12.62
CA ARG A 151 8.04 18.24 -13.52
C ARG A 151 8.48 18.09 -14.97
N ASP A 152 9.31 19.00 -15.46
CA ASP A 152 9.75 19.01 -16.86
C ASP A 152 10.66 17.81 -17.18
N ALA A 153 11.46 17.34 -16.22
CA ALA A 153 12.22 16.09 -16.33
C ALA A 153 11.29 14.87 -16.43
N LEU A 154 10.27 14.78 -15.57
CA LEU A 154 9.28 13.68 -15.60
C LEU A 154 8.50 13.64 -16.91
N ARG A 155 8.20 14.80 -17.52
CA ARG A 155 7.58 14.86 -18.86
C ARG A 155 8.42 14.21 -19.95
N LYS A 156 9.76 14.21 -19.82
CA LYS A 156 10.65 13.56 -20.81
C LYS A 156 10.51 12.04 -20.84
N ILE A 157 10.02 11.43 -19.76
CA ILE A 157 9.79 9.98 -19.66
C ILE A 157 8.29 9.61 -19.72
N GLY A 158 7.47 10.52 -20.27
CA GLY A 158 6.06 10.26 -20.60
C GLY A 158 5.04 10.58 -19.51
N TYR A 159 5.43 11.21 -18.40
CA TYR A 159 4.46 11.70 -17.42
C TYR A 159 3.80 13.00 -17.86
N GLU A 160 2.51 13.14 -17.62
CA GLU A 160 1.72 14.35 -17.86
C GLU A 160 1.06 14.83 -16.59
N VAL A 161 0.82 16.14 -16.48
CA VAL A 161 0.09 16.70 -15.33
C VAL A 161 -1.35 16.21 -15.38
N SER A 162 -1.79 15.56 -14.30
CA SER A 162 -3.18 15.11 -14.20
C SER A 162 -4.12 16.31 -14.22
N GLY A 163 -5.21 16.23 -15.02
CA GLY A 163 -6.22 17.28 -15.09
C GLY A 163 -6.83 17.64 -13.72
N LYS A 164 -6.82 16.71 -12.76
CA LYS A 164 -7.30 16.94 -11.38
C LYS A 164 -6.41 17.88 -10.57
N SER A 165 -5.13 17.99 -10.94
CA SER A 165 -4.10 18.78 -10.24
C SER A 165 -3.42 19.82 -11.12
N SER A 166 -4.12 20.30 -12.16
CA SER A 166 -3.59 21.27 -13.12
C SER A 166 -3.79 22.72 -12.69
N SER A 167 -4.62 23.00 -11.69
CA SER A 167 -4.90 24.36 -11.23
C SER A 167 -3.74 24.95 -10.43
N VAL A 168 -3.61 26.29 -10.45
CA VAL A 168 -2.62 27.04 -9.67
C VAL A 168 -2.75 26.74 -8.17
N TRP A 169 -3.94 26.36 -7.70
CA TRP A 169 -4.17 26.09 -6.30
C TRP A 169 -3.29 24.95 -5.77
N TRP A 170 -3.17 23.86 -6.54
CA TRP A 170 -2.34 22.70 -6.18
C TRP A 170 -0.88 23.08 -6.03
N VAL A 171 -0.32 23.76 -7.02
CA VAL A 171 1.11 24.10 -7.01
C VAL A 171 1.42 25.19 -5.99
N ARG A 172 0.57 26.23 -5.87
CA ARG A 172 0.90 27.41 -5.06
C ARG A 172 0.55 27.28 -3.58
N PHE A 173 -0.52 26.55 -3.24
CA PHE A 173 -0.95 26.43 -1.85
C PHE A 173 -0.64 25.06 -1.25
N LEU A 174 -0.70 23.97 -2.03
CA LEU A 174 -0.30 22.65 -1.55
C LEU A 174 1.18 22.32 -1.82
N GLY A 175 1.80 22.95 -2.82
CA GLY A 175 3.15 22.58 -3.24
C GLY A 175 3.19 21.20 -3.91
N GLU A 176 2.07 20.76 -4.48
CA GLU A 176 1.88 19.41 -5.01
C GLU A 176 1.45 19.44 -6.48
N GLN A 177 1.82 18.41 -7.23
CA GLN A 177 1.33 18.18 -8.57
C GLN A 177 1.29 16.69 -8.87
N HIS A 178 0.11 16.16 -9.16
CA HIS A 178 -0.02 14.78 -9.59
C HIS A 178 0.29 14.66 -11.08
N MET A 179 1.04 13.62 -11.41
CA MET A 179 1.37 13.28 -12.79
C MET A 179 0.99 11.84 -13.08
N THR A 180 0.55 11.58 -14.30
CA THR A 180 0.14 10.26 -14.78
C THR A 180 0.93 9.93 -16.03
N ARG A 181 1.32 8.67 -16.19
CA ARG A 181 1.89 8.16 -17.43
C ARG A 181 0.91 7.13 -17.98
N ASP A 182 0.58 7.25 -19.25
CA ASP A 182 -0.18 6.21 -19.93
C ASP A 182 0.75 5.03 -20.18
N ASP A 183 0.55 3.96 -19.43
CA ASP A 183 1.34 2.73 -19.56
C ASP A 183 0.91 1.86 -20.76
N GLY A 184 0.07 2.40 -21.66
CA GLY A 184 -0.67 1.62 -22.65
C GLY A 184 -1.72 0.70 -22.00
N PRO A 185 -2.55 -0.02 -22.80
CA PRO A 185 -3.44 -1.03 -22.26
C PRO A 185 -2.61 -2.17 -21.62
N ARG A 186 -2.82 -2.39 -20.33
CA ARG A 186 -2.28 -3.54 -19.57
C ARG A 186 -3.08 -4.81 -19.83
#